data_AF-A0ABD0RSM3-F1
#
_entry.id   AF-A0ABD0RSM3-F1
#
_cell.length_a   1.000
_cell.length_b   1.000
_cell.length_c   1.000
_cell.angle_alpha   90.00
_cell.angle_beta   90.00
_cell.angle_gamma   90.00
#
_symmetry.space_group_name_H-M   'P 1'
#
loop_
_entity.id
_entity.type
_entity.pdbx_description
1 polymer ?
#
loop_
_entity_poly.entity_id
_entity_poly.type
_entity_poly.pdbx_seq_one_letter_code
_entity_poly.pdbx_strand_id
1 'polypeptide(L)'
;MVINSRTFKTFDALLDALSKKVPLPFGVRTITTPRGTHVVRTLDDVQDGGSYLCSDQKKVKPFNLDEVHKRQVPWNTTRPVSVGRQARRELVRQLAKRNEVTTKAGKMAENTVVVRTPKRLTVYKNRDPSIKRVIVLHRRTAPNFEALLDYLSQVMQFPVVKLYTEDGRR
;
A
#
# COMPACT_ATOMS: atom_id res chain seq x y z
N MET A 1 14.59 -19.37 -11.69
CA MET A 1 14.70 -20.08 -12.98
C MET A 1 16.18 -20.36 -13.19
N VAL A 2 16.57 -21.57 -13.58
CA VAL A 2 17.99 -21.91 -13.82
C VAL A 2 18.33 -21.54 -15.26
N ILE A 3 19.40 -20.76 -15.44
CA ILE A 3 19.88 -20.31 -16.75
C ILE A 3 21.32 -20.81 -16.89
N ASN A 4 21.59 -21.65 -17.90
CA ASN A 4 22.91 -22.20 -18.18
C ASN A 4 23.12 -22.24 -19.71
N SER A 5 24.35 -22.11 -20.17
CA SER A 5 24.72 -22.27 -21.59
C SER A 5 24.40 -23.66 -22.15
N ARG A 6 24.30 -24.68 -21.29
CA ARG A 6 23.81 -26.03 -21.65
C ARG A 6 22.30 -26.09 -21.89
N THR A 7 21.52 -25.27 -21.19
CA THR A 7 20.04 -25.27 -21.28
C THR A 7 19.53 -24.29 -22.34
N PHE A 8 20.19 -23.15 -22.51
CA PHE A 8 19.85 -22.13 -23.49
C PHE A 8 21.05 -21.87 -24.39
N LYS A 9 20.92 -22.22 -25.68
CA LYS A 9 21.98 -22.02 -26.68
C LYS A 9 22.06 -20.56 -27.16
N THR A 10 20.92 -19.87 -27.16
CA THR A 10 20.79 -18.48 -27.61
C THR A 10 20.00 -17.68 -26.60
N PHE A 11 20.19 -16.35 -26.62
CA PHE A 11 19.40 -15.43 -25.80
C PHE A 11 17.91 -15.46 -26.17
N ASP A 12 17.57 -15.65 -27.46
CA ASP A 12 16.18 -15.77 -27.90
C ASP A 12 15.48 -17.01 -27.32
N ALA A 13 16.19 -18.14 -27.17
CA ALA A 13 15.63 -19.33 -26.53
C ALA A 13 15.29 -19.08 -25.05
N LEU A 14 16.07 -18.22 -24.38
CA LEU A 14 15.77 -17.76 -23.02
C LEU A 14 14.52 -16.87 -23.01
N LEU A 15 14.39 -15.93 -23.95
CA LEU A 15 13.21 -15.07 -24.09
C LEU A 15 11.93 -15.88 -24.33
N ASP A 16 11.98 -16.91 -25.17
CA ASP A 16 10.84 -17.80 -25.44
C ASP A 16 10.43 -18.60 -24.21
N ALA A 17 11.39 -19.12 -23.45
CA ALA A 17 11.11 -19.84 -22.21
C ALA A 17 10.51 -18.92 -21.14
N LEU A 18 10.99 -17.68 -21.04
CA LEU A 18 10.44 -16.66 -20.14
C LEU A 18 9.03 -16.22 -20.56
N SER A 19 8.75 -16.14 -21.86
CA SER A 19 7.43 -15.80 -22.39
C SER A 19 6.35 -16.80 -21.97
N LYS A 20 6.72 -18.08 -21.77
CA LYS A 20 5.81 -19.11 -21.24
C LYS A 20 5.57 -19.00 -19.73
N LYS A 21 6.45 -18.31 -19.00
CA LYS A 21 6.43 -18.21 -17.53
C LYS A 21 5.89 -16.87 -17.04
N VAL A 22 6.08 -15.80 -17.82
CA VAL A 22 5.64 -14.45 -17.47
C VAL A 22 4.48 -14.05 -18.37
N PRO A 23 3.27 -13.80 -17.83
CA PRO A 23 2.11 -13.45 -18.64
C PRO A 23 2.18 -11.99 -19.10
N LEU A 24 2.93 -11.73 -20.17
CA LEU A 24 2.98 -10.45 -20.88
C LEU A 24 2.19 -10.53 -22.19
N PRO A 25 1.56 -9.43 -22.66
CA PRO A 25 0.67 -9.45 -23.81
C PRO A 25 1.31 -9.94 -25.11
N PHE A 26 2.56 -9.56 -25.42
CA PHE A 26 3.32 -10.12 -26.55
C PHE A 26 4.56 -10.94 -26.14
N GLY A 27 4.55 -11.43 -24.89
CA GLY A 27 5.63 -12.21 -24.30
C GLY A 27 6.81 -11.35 -23.82
N VAL A 28 7.92 -12.00 -23.51
CA VAL A 28 9.16 -11.34 -23.09
C VAL A 28 10.00 -11.05 -24.32
N ARG A 29 10.23 -9.77 -24.62
CA ARG A 29 11.04 -9.31 -25.76
C ARG A 29 12.34 -8.67 -25.35
N THR A 30 12.46 -8.22 -24.11
CA THR A 30 13.64 -7.53 -23.61
C THR A 30 13.82 -7.84 -22.14
N ILE A 31 15.07 -8.10 -21.74
CA ILE A 31 15.46 -8.28 -20.34
C ILE A 31 16.38 -7.12 -19.97
N THR A 32 16.06 -6.43 -18.89
CA THR A 32 16.84 -5.29 -18.42
C THR A 32 17.17 -5.49 -16.96
N THR A 33 18.31 -4.94 -16.53
CA THR A 33 18.66 -4.85 -15.11
C THR A 33 17.59 -4.08 -14.33
N PRO A 34 17.48 -4.28 -13.00
CA PRO A 34 16.43 -3.68 -12.18
C PRO A 34 16.43 -2.15 -12.16
N ARG A 35 17.57 -1.54 -12.48
CA ARG A 35 17.73 -0.08 -12.55
C ARG A 35 17.31 0.48 -13.91
N GLY A 36 16.97 -0.38 -14.89
CA GLY A 36 16.65 0.04 -16.25
C GLY A 36 17.84 0.55 -17.05
N THR A 37 19.07 0.43 -16.52
CA THR A 37 20.27 1.04 -17.11
C THR A 37 20.94 0.14 -18.13
N HIS A 38 21.01 -1.16 -17.86
CA HIS A 38 21.66 -2.13 -18.74
C HIS A 38 20.64 -3.13 -19.29
N VAL A 39 20.55 -3.21 -20.61
CA VAL A 39 19.78 -4.23 -21.32
C VAL A 39 20.68 -5.45 -21.53
N VAL A 40 20.20 -6.60 -21.10
CA VAL A 40 20.85 -7.89 -21.28
C VAL A 40 20.65 -8.30 -22.74
N ARG A 41 21.75 -8.53 -23.47
CA ARG A 41 21.70 -8.97 -24.87
C ARG A 41 22.22 -10.39 -25.06
N THR A 42 23.13 -10.80 -24.18
CA THR A 42 23.78 -12.10 -24.22
C THR A 42 23.56 -12.86 -22.93
N LEU A 43 23.83 -14.17 -22.95
CA LEU A 43 23.71 -15.02 -21.77
C LEU A 43 24.82 -14.70 -20.75
N ASP A 44 25.98 -14.20 -21.20
CA ASP A 44 27.09 -13.79 -20.33
C ASP A 44 26.76 -12.55 -19.47
N ASP A 45 25.83 -11.71 -19.93
CA ASP A 45 25.33 -10.56 -19.16
C ASP A 45 24.43 -11.00 -17.98
N VAL A 46 23.99 -12.26 -17.96
CA VAL A 46 23.14 -12.83 -16.92
C VAL A 46 24.02 -13.46 -15.83
N GLN A 47 23.94 -12.89 -14.63
CA GLN A 47 24.68 -13.30 -13.45
C GLN A 47 23.81 -14.19 -12.56
N ASP A 48 24.45 -15.18 -11.93
CA ASP A 48 23.80 -16.03 -10.94
C ASP A 48 23.33 -15.21 -9.73
N GLY A 49 22.12 -15.50 -9.23
CA GLY A 49 21.49 -14.72 -8.17
C GLY A 49 21.06 -13.29 -8.58
N GLY A 50 21.26 -12.90 -9.84
CA GLY A 50 20.83 -11.60 -10.36
C GLY A 50 19.31 -11.48 -10.45
N SER A 51 18.80 -10.28 -10.19
CA SER A 51 17.41 -9.92 -10.47
C SER A 51 17.33 -9.18 -11.80
N TYR A 52 16.34 -9.52 -12.62
CA TYR A 52 16.15 -8.93 -13.94
C TYR A 52 14.68 -8.61 -14.19
N LEU A 53 14.44 -7.61 -15.03
CA LEU A 53 13.12 -7.16 -15.45
C LEU A 53 12.80 -7.70 -16.84
N CYS A 54 11.72 -8.47 -16.95
CA CYS A 54 11.17 -8.91 -18.23
C CYS A 54 10.22 -7.85 -18.77
N SER A 55 10.42 -7.42 -20.02
CA SER A 55 9.57 -6.44 -20.69
C SER A 55 9.17 -6.94 -22.08
N ASP A 56 7.98 -6.52 -22.48
CA ASP A 56 7.40 -6.81 -23.80
C ASP A 56 7.80 -5.76 -24.85
N GLN A 57 8.04 -4.53 -24.40
CA GLN A 57 8.44 -3.43 -25.27
C GLN A 57 9.94 -3.13 -25.12
N LYS A 58 10.59 -2.79 -26.24
CA LYS A 58 12.00 -2.31 -26.26
C LYS A 58 12.21 -1.03 -25.43
N LYS A 59 11.15 -0.24 -25.20
CA LYS A 59 11.20 0.93 -24.32
C LYS A 59 10.79 0.53 -22.90
N VAL A 60 11.79 0.21 -22.09
CA VAL A 60 11.58 -0.13 -20.69
C VAL A 60 11.45 1.16 -19.88
N LYS A 61 10.30 1.37 -19.23
CA LYS A 61 10.17 2.41 -18.21
C LYS A 61 11.06 2.01 -17.02
N PRO A 62 11.95 2.88 -16.52
CA PRO A 62 12.76 2.57 -15.35
C PRO A 62 11.82 2.26 -14.18
N PHE A 63 11.93 1.05 -13.67
CA PHE A 63 11.00 0.52 -12.67
C PHE A 63 11.80 0.11 -11.44
N ASN A 64 11.58 0.77 -10.30
CA ASN A 64 12.32 0.47 -9.08
C ASN A 64 11.80 -0.85 -8.48
N LEU A 65 12.54 -1.95 -8.71
CA LEU A 65 12.26 -3.23 -8.05
C LEU A 65 12.30 -3.13 -6.52
N ASP A 66 13.05 -2.17 -5.97
CA ASP A 66 13.06 -1.87 -4.53
C ASP A 66 11.67 -1.51 -3.98
N GLU A 67 10.79 -0.93 -4.79
CA GLU A 67 9.41 -0.61 -4.37
C GLU A 67 8.49 -1.84 -4.42
N VAL A 68 8.77 -2.80 -5.31
CA VAL A 68 8.00 -4.05 -5.41
C VAL A 68 8.34 -5.02 -4.30
N HIS A 69 9.62 -5.18 -3.96
CA HIS A 69 10.03 -6.00 -2.83
C HIS A 69 9.77 -5.33 -1.48
N LYS A 70 9.67 -3.99 -1.41
CA LYS A 70 9.53 -3.30 -0.12
C LYS A 70 8.24 -3.55 0.61
N ARG A 71 7.15 -3.92 -0.06
CA ARG A 71 5.86 -4.28 0.53
C ARG A 71 4.79 -4.19 -0.54
N GLN A 72 4.30 -5.35 -0.98
CA GLN A 72 2.85 -5.50 -0.96
C GLN A 72 2.46 -5.66 0.51
N VAL A 73 2.43 -4.55 1.26
CA VAL A 73 1.55 -4.52 2.41
C VAL A 73 0.16 -4.80 1.84
N PRO A 74 -0.64 -5.65 2.49
CA PRO A 74 -2.07 -5.73 2.18
C PRO A 74 -2.55 -4.29 2.04
N TRP A 75 -3.27 -4.01 0.95
CA TRP A 75 -3.85 -2.71 0.55
C TRP A 75 -4.52 -1.92 1.72
N ASN A 76 -4.75 -2.61 2.83
CA ASN A 76 -5.28 -2.24 4.12
C ASN A 76 -4.23 -1.82 5.19
N THR A 77 -2.95 -1.59 4.88
CA THR A 77 -2.00 -1.00 5.85
C THR A 77 -1.92 0.52 5.71
N THR A 78 -2.69 1.22 6.55
CA THR A 78 -2.61 2.66 6.76
C THR A 78 -1.30 3.00 7.51
N ARG A 79 -0.16 3.00 6.82
CA ARG A 79 1.09 3.57 7.37
C ARG A 79 1.77 4.44 6.32
N PRO A 80 1.75 5.78 6.45
CA PRO A 80 2.54 6.63 5.58
C PRO A 80 4.03 6.37 5.88
N VAL A 81 4.79 6.00 4.84
CA VAL A 81 6.25 5.94 4.87
C VAL A 81 6.76 7.38 4.90
N SER A 82 6.84 7.96 6.09
CA SER A 82 7.45 9.26 6.31
C SER A 82 8.97 9.10 6.27
N VAL A 83 9.57 9.44 5.13
CA VAL A 83 11.01 9.47 4.83
C VAL A 83 11.80 10.46 5.74
N GLY A 84 11.11 11.21 6.61
CA GLY A 84 11.70 12.18 7.55
C GLY A 84 11.98 11.65 8.97
N ARG A 85 11.89 10.34 9.25
CA ARG A 85 12.08 9.81 10.62
C ARG A 85 13.53 9.64 11.09
N GLN A 86 14.53 9.83 10.23
CA GLN A 86 15.92 9.80 10.68
C GLN A 86 16.30 11.11 11.38
N ALA A 87 16.02 12.27 10.78
CA ALA A 87 16.32 13.58 11.40
C ALA A 87 15.59 13.82 12.73
N ARG A 88 14.35 13.32 12.88
CA ARG A 88 13.57 13.48 14.12
C ARG A 88 14.00 12.55 15.26
N ARG A 89 14.67 11.42 14.96
CA ARG A 89 15.20 10.51 15.99
C ARG A 89 16.43 11.10 16.68
N GLU A 90 17.29 11.80 15.94
CA GLU A 90 18.44 12.52 16.50
C GLU A 90 17.98 13.59 17.53
N LEU A 91 16.98 14.39 17.15
CA LEU A 91 16.51 15.52 17.96
C LEU A 91 15.76 15.07 19.23
N VAL A 92 14.97 14.00 19.13
CA VAL A 92 14.26 13.42 20.29
C VAL A 92 15.24 12.75 21.25
N ARG A 93 16.35 12.19 20.77
CA ARG A 93 17.37 11.55 21.61
C ARG A 93 18.22 12.58 22.38
N GLN A 94 18.37 13.81 21.86
CA GLN A 94 19.00 14.91 22.60
C GLN A 94 18.07 15.51 23.67
N LEU A 95 16.77 15.60 23.42
CA LEU A 95 15.78 16.10 24.40
C LEU A 95 15.51 15.11 25.55
N ALA A 96 15.65 13.80 25.31
CA ALA A 96 15.41 12.77 26.33
C ALA A 96 16.49 12.71 27.43
N LYS A 97 17.66 13.34 27.22
CA LYS A 97 18.77 13.29 28.19
C LYS A 97 18.68 14.36 29.30
N ARG A 98 17.64 15.21 29.30
CA ARG A 98 17.52 16.34 30.24
C ARG A 98 16.39 16.25 31.27
N ASN A 99 15.58 15.19 31.25
CA ASN A 99 14.39 15.08 32.12
C ASN A 99 14.34 13.77 32.92
N GLU A 100 15.48 13.33 33.45
CA GLU A 100 15.46 12.50 34.66
C GLU A 100 15.16 13.43 35.84
N VAL A 101 13.91 13.41 36.33
CA VAL A 101 13.48 13.59 37.73
C VAL A 101 11.98 13.91 37.70
N THR A 102 11.21 13.09 38.41
CA THR A 102 9.81 13.29 38.85
C THR A 102 8.72 12.46 38.14
N THR A 103 8.59 11.23 38.65
CA THR A 103 7.34 10.57 39.13
C THR A 103 6.09 10.44 38.24
N LYS A 104 5.86 9.19 37.80
CA LYS A 104 4.73 8.28 38.13
C LYS A 104 3.27 8.76 38.01
N ALA A 105 2.59 8.11 37.05
CA ALA A 105 1.27 7.46 37.12
C ALA A 105 -0.03 8.28 37.04
N GLY A 106 -0.90 7.91 36.08
CA GLY A 106 -2.30 8.32 36.03
C GLY A 106 -2.99 7.87 34.73
N LYS A 107 -3.57 6.66 34.76
CA LYS A 107 -4.29 6.00 33.65
C LYS A 107 -5.58 6.75 33.30
N MET A 108 -5.72 7.30 32.08
CA MET A 108 -7.02 7.51 31.42
C MET A 108 -6.84 7.43 29.90
N ALA A 109 -6.97 6.22 29.36
CA ALA A 109 -7.10 5.98 27.93
C ALA A 109 -8.57 6.16 27.53
N GLU A 110 -9.01 7.40 27.37
CA GLU A 110 -10.36 7.71 26.89
C GLU A 110 -10.30 8.28 25.48
N ASN A 111 -10.43 7.36 24.52
CA ASN A 111 -11.19 7.44 23.27
C ASN A 111 -11.26 8.72 22.44
N THR A 112 -10.30 9.64 22.54
CA THR A 112 -10.13 10.70 21.54
C THR A 112 -9.13 10.22 20.49
N VAL A 113 -9.49 9.17 19.74
CA VAL A 113 -8.78 8.84 18.50
C VAL A 113 -9.01 10.02 17.58
N VAL A 114 -8.03 10.92 17.55
CA VAL A 114 -7.98 12.11 16.71
C VAL A 114 -8.15 11.63 15.25
N VAL A 115 -9.38 11.62 14.74
CA VAL A 115 -9.67 11.31 13.33
C VAL A 115 -9.24 12.52 12.52
N ARG A 116 -7.93 12.65 12.34
CA ARG A 116 -7.29 13.71 11.56
C ARG A 116 -7.28 13.39 10.06
N THR A 117 -7.51 12.12 9.72
CA THR A 117 -7.59 11.61 8.35
C THR A 117 -9.05 11.28 8.01
N PRO A 118 -9.56 11.71 6.85
CA PRO A 118 -10.90 11.32 6.42
C PRO A 118 -11.01 9.81 6.35
N LYS A 119 -12.08 9.24 6.93
CA LYS A 119 -12.29 7.79 6.99
C LYS A 119 -13.41 7.41 6.01
N ARG A 120 -13.22 6.35 5.23
CA ARG A 120 -14.29 5.80 4.39
C ARG A 120 -15.18 4.92 5.27
N LEU A 121 -16.47 5.24 5.36
CA LEU A 121 -17.46 4.47 6.09
C LEU A 121 -18.46 3.87 5.09
N THR A 122 -18.64 2.57 5.16
CA THR A 122 -19.69 1.87 4.41
C THR A 122 -20.90 1.73 5.32
N VAL A 123 -22.06 2.21 4.87
CA VAL A 123 -23.31 2.15 5.63
C VAL A 123 -24.32 1.33 4.84
N TYR A 124 -25.05 0.47 5.55
CA TYR A 124 -26.11 -0.37 5.02
C TYR A 124 -27.44 0.00 5.67
N LYS A 125 -28.54 -0.11 4.93
CA LYS A 125 -29.87 0.04 5.51
C LYS A 125 -30.20 -1.18 6.36
N ASN A 126 -30.79 -0.94 7.54
CA ASN A 126 -31.23 -2.02 8.43
C ASN A 126 -32.30 -2.87 7.72
N ARG A 127 -32.14 -4.21 7.78
CA ARG A 127 -32.98 -5.22 7.12
C ARG A 127 -32.95 -5.25 5.58
N ASP A 128 -32.18 -4.39 4.94
CA ASP A 128 -32.02 -4.40 3.47
C ASP A 128 -30.55 -4.11 3.08
N PRO A 129 -29.71 -5.16 2.96
CA PRO A 129 -28.31 -5.00 2.60
C PRO A 129 -28.10 -4.54 1.15
N SER A 130 -29.15 -4.55 0.32
CA SER A 130 -29.11 -4.08 -1.07
C SER A 130 -28.82 -2.58 -1.14
N ILE A 131 -29.25 -1.83 -0.12
CA ILE A 131 -29.02 -0.39 -0.02
C ILE A 131 -27.73 -0.15 0.77
N LYS A 132 -26.62 -0.20 0.02
CA LYS A 132 -25.26 0.11 0.49
C LYS A 132 -24.81 1.47 -0.05
N ARG A 133 -24.24 2.30 0.82
CA ARG A 133 -23.57 3.55 0.42
C ARG A 133 -22.19 3.64 1.06
N VAL A 134 -21.22 4.14 0.28
CA VAL A 134 -19.87 4.41 0.75
C VAL A 134 -19.74 5.92 0.90
N ILE A 135 -19.55 6.38 2.12
CA ILE A 135 -19.34 7.80 2.43
C ILE A 135 -17.91 8.06 2.91
N VAL A 136 -17.42 9.26 2.68
CA VAL A 136 -16.14 9.72 3.22
C VAL A 136 -16.41 10.65 4.39
N LEU A 137 -16.07 10.20 5.59
CA LEU A 137 -16.20 10.96 6.82
C LEU A 137 -15.08 12.01 6.89
N HIS A 138 -15.43 13.25 6.61
CA HIS A 138 -14.57 14.41 6.84
C HIS A 138 -14.93 15.08 8.18
N ARG A 139 -13.92 15.49 8.97
CA ARG A 139 -14.14 16.25 10.22
C ARG A 139 -14.91 17.57 10.00
N ARG A 140 -14.80 18.16 8.80
CA ARG A 140 -15.55 19.39 8.44
C ARG A 140 -17.02 19.14 8.13
N THR A 141 -17.36 17.93 7.68
CA THR A 141 -18.73 17.58 7.23
C THR A 141 -19.54 16.95 8.35
N ALA A 142 -18.91 16.19 9.24
CA ALA A 142 -19.56 15.61 10.40
C ALA A 142 -18.64 15.74 11.64
N PRO A 143 -18.63 16.90 12.30
CA PRO A 143 -17.86 17.12 13.52
C PRO A 143 -18.44 16.37 14.73
N ASN A 144 -19.74 16.07 14.69
CA ASN A 144 -20.53 15.52 15.78
C ASN A 144 -21.24 14.24 15.30
N PHE A 145 -21.60 13.34 16.21
CA PHE A 145 -22.37 12.13 15.86
C PHE A 145 -23.74 12.48 15.26
N GLU A 146 -24.42 13.48 15.80
CA GLU A 146 -25.70 13.96 15.29
C GLU A 146 -25.60 14.52 13.87
N ALA A 147 -24.57 15.32 13.58
CA ALA A 147 -24.32 15.82 12.23
C ALA A 147 -23.99 14.70 11.22
N LEU A 148 -23.36 13.60 11.68
CA LEU A 148 -23.15 12.42 10.85
C LEU A 148 -24.48 11.73 10.51
N LEU A 149 -25.39 11.61 11.48
CA LEU A 149 -26.70 11.01 11.28
C LEU A 149 -27.56 11.82 10.31
N ASP A 150 -27.53 13.15 10.42
CA ASP A 150 -28.24 14.05 9.51
C ASP A 150 -27.67 13.95 8.07
N TYR A 151 -26.35 14.00 7.93
CA TYR A 151 -25.68 13.81 6.64
C TYR A 151 -26.01 12.44 6.01
N LEU A 152 -26.03 11.37 6.80
CA LEU A 152 -26.43 10.05 6.33
C LEU A 152 -27.89 9.99 5.94
N SER A 153 -28.77 10.70 6.64
CA SER A 153 -30.18 10.78 6.31
C SER A 153 -30.40 11.40 4.93
N GLN A 154 -29.64 12.46 4.62
CA GLN A 154 -29.65 13.10 3.31
C GLN A 154 -29.08 12.18 2.21
N VAL A 155 -27.97 11.49 2.47
CA VAL A 155 -27.31 10.61 1.48
C VAL A 155 -28.15 9.36 1.19
N MET A 156 -28.78 8.80 2.21
CA MET A 156 -29.56 7.57 2.08
C MET A 156 -31.03 7.81 1.73
N GLN A 157 -31.50 9.07 1.75
CA GLN A 157 -32.89 9.45 1.47
C GLN A 157 -33.91 8.78 2.42
N PHE A 158 -33.49 8.52 3.66
CA PHE A 158 -34.35 8.03 4.75
C PHE A 158 -33.79 8.48 6.11
N PRO A 159 -34.61 8.62 7.16
CA PRO A 159 -34.14 9.08 8.46
C PRO A 159 -33.23 8.04 9.15
N VAL A 160 -31.98 8.40 9.40
CA VAL A 160 -30.98 7.59 10.11
C VAL A 160 -30.86 8.10 11.54
N VAL A 161 -31.40 7.35 12.51
CA VAL A 161 -31.42 7.76 13.94
C VAL A 161 -30.25 7.17 14.74
N LYS A 162 -29.78 5.99 14.34
CA LYS A 162 -28.73 5.25 15.05
C LYS A 162 -27.86 4.49 14.06
N LEU A 163 -26.57 4.48 14.32
CA LEU A 163 -25.59 3.64 13.65
C LEU A 163 -25.24 2.46 14.54
N TYR A 164 -25.05 1.30 13.93
CA TYR A 164 -24.56 0.10 14.59
C TYR A 164 -23.38 -0.44 13.79
N THR A 165 -22.38 -0.96 14.49
CA THR A 165 -21.29 -1.72 13.88
C THR A 165 -21.78 -3.11 13.45
N GLU A 166 -21.03 -3.80 12.59
CA GLU A 166 -21.36 -5.16 12.13
C GLU A 166 -21.51 -6.15 13.29
N ASP A 167 -20.82 -5.91 14.41
CA ASP A 167 -20.91 -6.68 15.66
C ASP A 167 -22.07 -6.26 16.58
N GLY A 168 -22.95 -5.35 16.14
CA GLY A 168 -24.11 -4.87 16.93
C GLY A 168 -23.76 -3.91 18.06
N ARG A 169 -22.50 -3.46 18.16
CA ARG A 169 -22.09 -2.44 19.15
C ARG A 169 -22.50 -1.05 18.66
N ARG A 170 -22.99 -0.24 19.60
CA ARG A 170 -23.36 1.17 19.41
C ARG A 170 -22.13 2.07 19.37
#